data_AF-A0A2K3KS39-F1
#
_entry.id   AF-A0A2K3KS39-F1
#
_cell.length_a   1.000
_cell.length_b   1.000
_cell.length_c   1.000
_cell.angle_alpha   90.00
_cell.angle_beta   90.00
_cell.angle_gamma   90.00
#
_symmetry.space_group_name_H-M   'P 1'
#
loop_
_entity.id
_entity.type
_entity.pdbx_description
1 polymer ?
#
loop_
_entity_poly.entity_id
_entity_poly.type
_entity_poly.pdbx_seq_one_letter_code
_entity_poly.pdbx_strand_id
1 'polypeptide(L)' 'EWGKTAPVKVEVCQTSSEEEEFDSEAMKEAEAGGSELLPETSTSKLLASLGLLEEEFIALQRDDPEAALKL' A
#
# COMPACT_ATOMS: atom_id res chain seq x y z
N GLU A 1 12.49 22.16 -21.15
CA GLU A 1 13.49 21.33 -21.85
C GLU A 1 14.57 21.00 -20.82
N TRP A 2 14.65 19.74 -20.38
CA TRP A 2 15.59 19.34 -19.31
C TRP A 2 16.94 19.04 -19.96
N GLY A 3 17.92 19.90 -19.66
CA GLY A 3 19.23 19.88 -20.28
C GLY A 3 20.08 18.67 -19.90
N LYS A 4 20.67 18.05 -20.94
CA LYS A 4 22.00 17.43 -21.01
C LYS A 4 22.47 16.65 -19.77
N THR A 5 22.35 15.32 -19.86
CA THR A 5 23.00 14.34 -19.00
C THR A 5 24.51 14.27 -19.27
N ALA A 6 25.32 14.45 -18.21
CA ALA A 6 26.75 14.15 -18.23
C ALA A 6 26.97 12.63 -18.05
N PRO A 7 28.00 12.02 -18.68
CA PRO A 7 28.31 10.61 -18.44
C PRO A 7 28.93 10.44 -17.05
N VAL A 8 28.13 9.92 -16.11
CA VAL A 8 28.65 9.41 -14.84
C VAL A 8 29.49 8.17 -15.14
N LYS A 9 30.78 8.25 -14.84
CA LYS A 9 31.71 7.14 -14.91
C LYS A 9 31.29 6.10 -13.87
N VAL A 10 30.70 4.99 -14.33
CA VAL A 10 30.35 3.85 -13.48
C VAL A 10 31.66 3.17 -13.08
N GLU A 11 32.12 3.45 -11.86
CA GLU A 11 33.16 2.67 -11.22
C GLU A 11 32.53 1.35 -10.76
N VAL A 12 32.87 0.27 -11.48
CA VAL A 12 32.54 -1.10 -11.10
C VAL A 12 33.36 -1.44 -9.87
N CYS A 13 32.79 -1.21 -8.69
CA CYS A 13 33.30 -1.77 -7.46
C CYS A 13 33.05 -3.28 -7.49
N GLN A 14 34.15 -4.01 -7.39
CA GLN A 14 34.29 -5.45 -7.47
C GLN A 14 33.22 -6.18 -6.66
N THR A 15 32.66 -7.21 -7.29
CA THR A 15 31.78 -8.20 -6.69
C THR A 15 32.54 -8.96 -5.60
N SER A 16 32.36 -8.60 -4.33
CA SER A 16 32.59 -9.56 -3.24
C SER A 16 31.32 -10.38 -3.14
N SER A 17 31.27 -11.47 -3.91
CA SER A 17 30.24 -12.49 -3.78
C SER A 17 30.53 -13.26 -2.50
N GLU A 18 29.89 -12.86 -1.40
CA GLU A 18 29.65 -13.82 -0.33
C GLU A 18 28.56 -14.75 -0.85
N GLU A 19 28.95 -15.98 -1.19
CA GLU A 19 28.00 -17.05 -1.47
C GLU A 19 27.37 -17.44 -0.13
N GLU A 20 26.43 -16.63 0.38
CA GLU A 20 25.49 -17.10 1.38
C GLU A 20 24.66 -18.19 0.69
N GLU A 21 24.95 -19.45 1.04
CA GLU A 21 24.13 -20.60 0.65
C GLU A 21 22.75 -20.40 1.29
N PHE A 22 21.90 -19.68 0.56
CA PHE A 22 20.53 -19.45 0.94
C PHE A 22 19.79 -20.79 0.84
N ASP A 23 19.70 -21.49 1.97
CA ASP A 23 18.88 -22.69 2.11
C ASP A 23 17.40 -22.30 1.99
N SER A 24 16.95 -22.28 0.73
CA SER A 24 15.56 -22.01 0.35
C SER A 24 14.55 -22.99 0.95
N GLU A 25 14.98 -24.10 1.57
CA GLU A 25 14.09 -25.09 2.18
C GLU A 25 13.62 -24.72 3.61
N ALA A 26 14.18 -23.67 4.23
CA ALA A 26 13.84 -23.28 5.61
C ALA A 26 12.69 -22.25 5.73
N MET A 27 12.22 -21.67 4.63
CA MET A 27 11.10 -20.71 4.67
C MET A 27 9.76 -21.47 4.74
N LYS A 28 9.18 -21.57 5.93
CA LYS A 28 7.79 -22.04 6.08
C LYS A 28 6.84 -20.97 5.57
N GLU A 29 5.98 -21.35 4.62
CA GLU A 29 4.89 -20.52 4.11
C GLU A 29 3.99 -20.05 5.27
N ALA A 30 3.67 -18.75 5.32
CA ALA A 30 2.81 -18.21 6.36
C ALA A 30 1.36 -18.64 6.10
N GLU A 31 0.88 -19.63 6.86
CA GLU A 31 -0.45 -20.25 6.68
C GLU A 31 -1.63 -19.35 7.13
N ALA A 32 -1.39 -18.32 7.94
CA ALA A 32 -2.43 -17.48 8.52
C ALA A 32 -2.32 -16.03 8.05
N GLY A 33 -2.98 -15.71 6.93
CA GLY A 33 -3.01 -14.37 6.36
C GLY A 33 -4.31 -14.12 5.62
N GLY A 34 -5.40 -13.95 6.35
CA GLY A 34 -6.71 -13.73 5.79
C GLY A 34 -7.71 -13.51 6.91
N SER A 35 -7.58 -12.37 7.59
CA SER A 35 -8.71 -11.93 8.40
C SER A 35 -9.93 -11.83 7.48
N GLU A 36 -11.04 -12.46 7.83
CA GLU A 36 -12.37 -12.19 7.25
C GLU A 36 -12.86 -10.79 7.70
N LEU A 37 -11.95 -9.85 7.72
CA LEU A 37 -12.25 -8.45 7.71
C LEU A 37 -12.20 -8.15 6.23
N LEU A 38 -13.38 -7.93 5.63
CA LEU A 38 -13.48 -7.13 4.42
C LEU A 38 -12.47 -5.99 4.57
N PRO A 39 -11.74 -5.58 3.51
CA PRO A 39 -10.94 -4.37 3.63
C PRO A 39 -11.86 -3.34 4.26
N GLU A 40 -11.59 -2.98 5.52
CA GLU A 40 -12.15 -1.78 6.12
C GLU A 40 -11.68 -0.78 5.10
N THR A 41 -12.59 -0.37 4.23
CA THR A 41 -12.27 0.52 3.13
C THR A 41 -11.51 1.65 3.82
N SER A 42 -10.47 2.22 3.21
CA SER A 42 -9.68 3.24 3.93
C SER A 42 -10.56 4.35 4.55
N THR A 43 -11.79 4.49 4.03
CA THR A 43 -12.91 5.24 4.58
C THR A 43 -13.60 4.66 5.82
N SER A 44 -13.84 3.35 6.03
CA SER A 44 -14.55 2.81 7.22
C SER A 44 -13.92 3.31 8.53
N LYS A 45 -12.59 3.29 8.65
CA LYS A 45 -11.88 3.79 9.83
C LYS A 45 -12.01 5.31 10.02
N LEU A 46 -12.06 6.07 8.93
CA LEU A 46 -12.24 7.52 8.96
C LEU A 46 -13.69 7.89 9.30
N LEU A 47 -14.65 7.19 8.72
CA LEU A 47 -16.08 7.36 8.98
C LEU A 47 -16.44 7.01 10.43
N ALA A 48 -15.86 5.93 10.97
CA ALA A 48 -16.01 5.58 12.38
C ALA A 48 -15.53 6.71 13.31
N SER A 49 -14.45 7.42 12.94
CA SER A 49 -13.96 8.59 13.70
C SER A 49 -14.89 9.80 13.62
N LEU A 50 -15.67 9.90 12.54
CA LEU A 50 -16.73 10.91 12.33
C LEU A 50 -18.07 10.47 12.92
N GLY A 51 -18.17 9.25 13.47
CA GLY A 51 -19.42 8.67 13.98
C GLY A 51 -20.42 8.30 12.89
N LEU A 52 -19.98 8.19 11.64
CA LEU A 52 -20.80 7.81 10.48
C LEU A 52 -20.65 6.32 10.18
N LEU A 53 -21.78 5.66 9.92
CA LEU A 53 -21.77 4.31 9.38
C LEU A 53 -21.46 4.33 7.89
N GLU A 54 -20.90 3.23 7.37
CA GLU A 54 -20.55 3.16 5.96
C GLU A 54 -21.79 3.15 5.06
N GLU A 55 -22.89 2.53 5.49
CA GLU A 55 -24.15 2.59 4.74
C GLU A 55 -24.70 4.01 4.65
N GLU A 56 -24.54 4.82 5.71
CA GLU A 56 -24.95 6.22 5.73
C GLU A 56 -24.08 7.07 4.80
N PHE A 57 -22.77 6.82 4.76
CA PHE A 57 -21.88 7.49 3.82
C PHE A 57 -22.15 7.10 2.36
N ILE A 58 -22.47 5.81 2.11
CA ILE A 58 -22.85 5.34 0.77
C ILE A 58 -24.17 5.98 0.33
N ALA A 59 -25.15 6.10 1.24
CA ALA A 59 -26.39 6.82 0.97
C ALA A 59 -26.11 8.30 0.67
N LEU A 60 -25.27 8.95 1.47
CA LEU A 60 -24.88 10.34 1.27
C LEU A 60 -24.17 10.56 -0.08
N GLN A 61 -23.26 9.68 -0.49
CA GLN A 61 -22.63 9.77 -1.81
C GLN A 61 -23.63 9.69 -2.98
N ARG A 62 -24.74 8.97 -2.79
CA ARG A 62 -25.77 8.82 -3.82
C ARG A 62 -26.74 10.00 -3.84
N ASP A 63 -27.11 10.48 -2.66
CA ASP A 63 -28.15 11.50 -2.48
C ASP A 63 -27.57 12.93 -2.57
N ASP A 64 -26.38 13.15 -2.02
CA ASP A 64 -25.63 14.41 -2.08
C ASP A 64 -24.10 14.16 -2.12
N PRO A 65 -23.54 13.88 -3.33
CA PRO A 65 -22.11 13.61 -3.49
C PRO A 65 -21.24 14.81 -3.11
N GLU A 66 -21.75 16.04 -3.18
CA GLU A 66 -20.97 17.24 -2.88
C GLU A 66 -20.82 17.44 -1.36
N ALA A 67 -21.86 17.07 -0.58
CA ALA A 67 -21.76 16.98 0.87
C ALA A 67 -20.81 15.86 1.29
N ALA A 68 -20.86 14.68 0.64
CA ALA A 68 -19.97 13.57 0.95
C ALA A 68 -18.47 13.92 0.78
N LEU A 69 -18.13 14.80 -0.17
CA LEU A 69 -16.76 15.27 -0.39
C LEU A 69 -16.26 16.29 0.65
N LYS A 70 -17.16 16.86 1.46
CA LYS A 70 -16.85 17.89 2.46
C LYS A 70 -16.71 17.35 3.89
N LEU A 71 -16.93 16.04 4.07
CA LEU A 71 -16.69 15.30 5.32
C LEU A 71 -15.19 15.10 5.57
#